data_AF-A0A850Q266-F1
#
_entry.id   AF-A0A850Q266-F1
#
_cell.length_a   1.000
_cell.length_b   1.000
_cell.length_c   1.000
_cell.angle_alpha   90.00
_cell.angle_beta   90.00
_cell.angle_gamma   90.00
#
_symmetry.space_group_name_H-M   'P 1'
#
loop_
_entity.id
_entity.type
_entity.pdbx_description
1 polymer ?
#
loop_
_entity_poly.entity_id
_entity_poly.type
_entity_poly.pdbx_seq_one_letter_code
_entity_poly.pdbx_strand_id
1 'polypeptide(L)'
;MDRYVIIASKIADELYKNNREEFETSKIKPVFALAKFYQSMGIPMFGMTANGRDFVRTLSKYLGLSELFIDIATDEDMVGGGKEIIIPKLIKKLEDKGIKVSRETLVIVGDSLSGDIGSGYRYRDGGKEVFIKGILVLKDNKELETIKDQIAKNSELKKIIKNTDTEAFIVDNVKLDYKGAPMISGDKTNFLIKL
;
A
#
# COMPACT_ATOMS: atom_id res chain seq x y z
N MET A 1 -15.81 -12.91 21.26
CA MET A 1 -14.48 -12.31 21.14
C MET A 1 -13.56 -13.44 20.66
N ASP A 2 -13.16 -13.38 19.40
CA ASP A 2 -12.78 -14.56 18.62
C ASP A 2 -11.42 -15.14 19.02
N ARG A 3 -11.36 -16.45 19.23
CA ARG A 3 -10.17 -17.17 19.75
C ARG A 3 -8.95 -17.01 18.82
N TYR A 4 -9.20 -16.78 17.53
CA TYR A 4 -8.19 -16.53 16.49
C TYR A 4 -7.51 -15.16 16.62
N VAL A 5 -8.22 -14.14 17.11
CA VAL A 5 -7.71 -12.76 17.22
C VAL A 5 -6.66 -12.66 18.33
N ILE A 6 -6.88 -13.35 19.45
CA ILE A 6 -5.92 -13.43 20.56
C ILE A 6 -4.63 -14.16 20.13
N ILE A 7 -4.76 -15.17 19.25
CA ILE A 7 -3.62 -15.92 18.72
C ILE A 7 -2.80 -15.04 17.77
N ALA A 8 -3.43 -14.29 16.87
CA ALA A 8 -2.72 -13.39 15.95
C ALA A 8 -1.95 -12.26 16.67
N SER A 9 -2.53 -11.66 17.72
CA SER A 9 -1.82 -10.66 18.52
C SER A 9 -0.65 -11.26 19.31
N LYS A 10 -0.80 -12.49 19.82
CA LYS A 10 0.30 -13.21 20.48
C LYS A 10 1.41 -13.58 19.50
N ILE A 11 1.07 -13.99 18.28
CA ILE A 11 2.04 -14.27 17.21
C ILE A 11 2.85 -13.01 16.87
N ALA A 12 2.22 -11.83 16.76
CA ALA A 12 2.95 -10.58 16.52
C ALA A 12 3.88 -10.18 17.68
N ASP A 13 3.40 -10.32 18.92
CA ASP A 13 4.20 -10.05 20.13
C ASP A 13 5.36 -11.05 20.27
N GLU A 14 5.13 -12.33 19.96
CA GLU A 14 6.14 -13.38 19.97
C GLU A 14 7.15 -13.20 18.83
N LEU A 15 6.70 -12.83 17.62
CA LEU A 15 7.58 -12.48 16.49
C LEU A 15 8.51 -11.31 16.85
N TYR A 16 7.99 -10.26 17.47
CA TYR A 16 8.82 -9.13 17.88
C TYR A 16 9.77 -9.50 19.04
N LYS A 17 9.30 -10.23 20.04
CA LYS A 17 10.11 -10.61 21.22
C LYS A 17 11.21 -11.62 20.88
N ASN A 18 10.92 -12.55 19.97
CA ASN A 18 11.84 -13.63 19.61
C ASN A 18 12.71 -13.29 18.40
N ASN A 19 12.25 -12.39 17.51
CA ASN A 19 12.94 -12.06 16.26
C ASN A 19 12.81 -10.56 15.89
N ARG A 20 13.22 -9.69 16.82
CA ARG A 20 13.19 -8.23 16.66
C ARG A 20 13.88 -7.75 15.38
N GLU A 21 15.00 -8.38 15.02
CA GLU A 21 15.77 -8.02 13.82
C GLU A 21 15.00 -8.38 12.53
N GLU A 22 14.34 -9.54 12.49
CA GLU A 22 13.48 -9.96 11.36
C GLU A 22 12.23 -9.06 11.23
N PHE A 23 11.69 -8.62 12.37
CA PHE A 23 10.56 -7.70 12.41
C PHE A 23 10.94 -6.30 11.92
N GLU A 24 12.14 -5.81 12.24
CA GLU A 24 12.67 -4.55 11.70
C GLU A 24 13.06 -4.67 10.21
N THR A 25 13.52 -5.84 9.75
CA THR A 25 13.77 -6.09 8.32
C THR A 25 12.50 -6.36 7.52
N SER A 26 11.37 -6.67 8.16
CA SER A 26 10.04 -6.71 7.50
C SER A 26 9.63 -5.36 6.91
N LYS A 27 10.25 -4.26 7.38
CA LYS A 27 10.15 -2.95 6.71
C LYS A 27 10.74 -3.11 5.32
N ILE A 28 9.88 -3.08 4.31
CA ILE A 28 10.29 -2.85 2.93
C ILE A 28 10.88 -1.43 2.87
N LYS A 29 12.20 -1.32 3.11
CA LYS A 29 12.87 -0.04 3.38
C LYS A 29 12.57 1.03 2.33
N PRO A 30 12.55 0.73 1.02
CA PRO A 30 12.19 1.72 0.01
C PRO A 30 10.76 2.26 0.16
N VAL A 31 9.79 1.40 0.52
CA VAL A 31 8.38 1.79 0.68
C VAL A 31 8.19 2.64 1.94
N PHE A 32 8.83 2.28 3.06
CA PHE A 32 8.78 3.08 4.28
C PHE A 32 9.45 4.45 4.11
N ALA A 33 10.56 4.52 3.37
CA ALA A 33 11.20 5.80 3.04
C ALA A 33 10.29 6.68 2.16
N LEU A 34 9.59 6.08 1.19
CA LEU A 34 8.60 6.79 0.38
C LEU A 34 7.45 7.35 1.24
N ALA A 35 6.91 6.54 2.15
CA ALA A 35 5.87 6.99 3.08
C ALA A 35 6.36 8.17 3.94
N LYS A 36 7.55 8.08 4.53
CA LYS A 36 8.14 9.20 5.30
C LYS A 36 8.31 10.45 4.45
N PHE A 37 8.74 10.31 3.19
CA PHE A 37 8.88 11.44 2.28
C PHE A 37 7.53 12.12 2.01
N TYR A 38 6.49 11.35 1.66
CA TYR A 38 5.13 11.89 1.45
C TYR A 38 4.53 12.53 2.70
N GLN A 39 4.74 11.91 3.87
CA GLN A 39 4.36 12.48 5.15
C GLN A 39 5.02 13.85 5.36
N SER A 40 6.33 13.97 5.07
CA SER A 40 7.07 15.23 5.22
C SER A 40 6.61 16.34 4.26
N MET A 41 6.00 15.96 3.12
CA MET A 41 5.36 16.88 2.18
C MET A 41 3.92 17.25 2.58
N GLY A 42 3.41 16.73 3.70
CA GLY A 42 2.04 16.94 4.14
C GLY A 42 0.99 16.19 3.32
N ILE A 43 1.40 15.15 2.56
CA ILE A 43 0.45 14.32 1.80
C ILE A 43 -0.24 13.37 2.79
N PRO A 44 -1.58 13.43 2.92
CA PRO A 44 -2.31 12.55 3.82
C PRO A 44 -2.30 11.12 3.28
N MET A 45 -1.97 10.15 4.15
CA MET A 45 -1.91 8.73 3.79
C MET A 45 -2.78 7.89 4.72
N PHE A 46 -3.32 6.80 4.16
CA PHE A 46 -4.08 5.79 4.88
C PHE A 46 -3.50 4.41 4.63
N GLY A 47 -3.51 3.56 5.66
CA GLY A 47 -3.23 2.15 5.52
C GLY A 47 -4.50 1.36 5.25
N MET A 48 -4.41 0.28 4.48
CA MET A 48 -5.54 -0.61 4.20
C MET A 48 -5.05 -2.05 4.15
N THR A 49 -5.62 -2.91 4.98
CA THR A 49 -5.18 -4.30 5.11
C THR A 49 -6.34 -5.24 5.38
N ALA A 50 -6.23 -6.47 4.90
CA ALA A 50 -7.17 -7.57 5.20
C ALA A 50 -6.82 -8.28 6.53
N ASN A 51 -5.93 -7.69 7.34
CA ASN A 51 -5.63 -8.19 8.68
C ASN A 51 -6.60 -7.59 9.71
N GLY A 52 -6.86 -8.34 10.77
CA GLY A 52 -7.72 -7.90 11.87
C GLY A 52 -7.10 -6.76 12.70
N ARG A 53 -7.97 -5.96 13.32
CA ARG A 53 -7.64 -4.70 14.01
C ARG A 53 -6.57 -4.83 15.10
N ASP A 54 -6.65 -5.88 15.92
CA ASP A 54 -5.71 -6.06 17.03
C ASP A 54 -4.29 -6.36 16.55
N PHE A 55 -4.15 -7.16 15.49
CA PHE A 55 -2.86 -7.42 14.85
C PHE A 55 -2.26 -6.14 14.28
N VAL A 56 -3.06 -5.35 13.56
CA VAL A 56 -2.64 -4.06 13.00
C VAL A 56 -2.23 -3.06 14.08
N ARG A 57 -2.94 -3.03 15.21
CA ARG A 57 -2.58 -2.19 16.36
C ARG A 57 -1.20 -2.55 16.90
N THR A 58 -0.91 -3.84 17.03
CA THR A 58 0.39 -4.34 17.49
C THR A 58 1.49 -4.00 16.49
N LEU A 59 1.28 -4.24 15.18
CA LEU A 59 2.21 -3.82 14.13
C LEU A 59 2.48 -2.30 14.16
N SER A 60 1.41 -1.50 14.32
CA SER A 60 1.50 -0.05 14.31
C SER A 60 2.37 0.49 15.44
N LYS A 61 2.28 -0.12 16.63
CA LYS A 61 3.10 0.21 17.79
C LYS A 61 4.59 -0.02 17.51
N TYR A 62 4.94 -1.16 16.92
CA TYR A 62 6.34 -1.55 16.73
C TYR A 62 6.98 -0.90 15.50
N LEU A 63 6.22 -0.72 14.42
CA LEU A 63 6.73 -0.15 13.16
C LEU A 63 6.55 1.37 13.05
N GLY A 64 5.90 2.01 14.04
CA GLY A 64 5.63 3.45 14.04
C GLY A 64 4.61 3.87 12.97
N LEU A 65 3.69 2.97 12.58
CA LEU A 65 2.75 3.24 11.48
C LEU A 65 1.79 4.39 11.78
N SER A 66 1.49 4.62 13.07
CA SER A 66 0.65 5.74 13.51
C SER A 66 1.27 7.11 13.25
N GLU A 67 2.59 7.18 13.05
CA GLU A 67 3.24 8.42 12.64
C GLU A 67 3.01 8.66 11.14
N LEU A 68 3.04 7.61 10.33
CA LEU A 68 2.96 7.68 8.88
C LEU A 68 1.53 7.83 8.37
N PHE A 69 0.59 7.07 8.92
CA PHE A 69 -0.78 6.98 8.42
C PHE A 69 -1.76 7.68 9.35
N ILE A 70 -2.71 8.40 8.76
CA ILE A 70 -3.78 9.08 9.49
C ILE A 70 -4.73 8.07 10.13
N ASP A 71 -4.98 6.98 9.43
CA ASP A 71 -5.76 5.84 9.90
C ASP A 71 -5.35 4.59 9.12
N ILE A 72 -5.65 3.41 9.66
CA ILE A 72 -5.43 2.12 8.99
C ILE A 72 -6.74 1.34 9.02
N ALA A 73 -7.38 1.20 7.87
CA ALA A 73 -8.57 0.37 7.73
C ALA A 73 -8.21 -1.11 7.75
N THR A 74 -8.96 -1.88 8.53
CA THR A 74 -8.75 -3.32 8.72
C THR A 74 -9.84 -4.13 8.05
N ASP A 75 -9.73 -5.46 8.08
CA ASP A 75 -10.72 -6.37 7.47
C ASP A 75 -12.15 -6.10 7.96
N GLU A 76 -12.28 -5.79 9.25
CA GLU A 76 -13.56 -5.45 9.88
C GLU A 76 -14.20 -4.18 9.32
N ASP A 77 -13.41 -3.27 8.73
CA ASP A 77 -13.89 -2.05 8.07
C ASP A 77 -14.31 -2.28 6.61
N MET A 78 -13.91 -3.42 6.03
CA MET A 78 -14.14 -3.81 4.63
C MET A 78 -15.33 -4.77 4.48
N VAL A 79 -16.08 -5.06 5.54
CA VAL A 79 -17.28 -5.93 5.47
C VAL A 79 -18.28 -5.39 4.44
N GLY A 80 -18.65 -6.23 3.48
CA GLY A 80 -19.61 -5.90 2.41
C GLY A 80 -19.00 -5.40 1.10
N GLY A 81 -17.66 -5.42 0.95
CA GLY A 81 -16.97 -5.09 -0.30
C GLY A 81 -15.45 -5.23 -0.21
N GLY A 82 -14.73 -4.69 -1.19
CA GLY A 82 -13.26 -4.64 -1.17
C GLY A 82 -12.72 -3.31 -0.65
N LYS A 83 -11.46 -3.04 -1.00
CA LYS A 83 -10.78 -1.79 -0.65
C LYS A 83 -11.51 -0.56 -1.26
N GLU A 84 -12.24 -0.73 -2.36
CA GLU A 84 -12.97 0.37 -3.02
C GLU A 84 -14.07 1.02 -2.16
N ILE A 85 -14.68 0.28 -1.23
CA ILE A 85 -15.78 0.82 -0.41
C ILE A 85 -15.30 1.64 0.79
N ILE A 86 -14.04 1.47 1.20
CA ILE A 86 -13.48 2.15 2.37
C ILE A 86 -12.81 3.48 2.00
N ILE A 87 -12.30 3.62 0.77
CA ILE A 87 -11.73 4.86 0.23
C ILE A 87 -12.61 6.10 0.50
N PRO A 88 -13.92 6.12 0.16
CA PRO A 88 -14.76 7.29 0.42
C PRO A 88 -14.94 7.59 1.92
N LYS A 89 -14.97 6.56 2.78
CA LYS A 89 -15.09 6.74 4.23
C LYS A 89 -13.81 7.36 4.80
N LEU A 90 -12.64 6.95 4.31
CA LEU A 90 -11.35 7.51 4.71
C LEU A 90 -11.20 8.96 4.24
N ILE A 91 -11.57 9.28 3.01
CA ILE A 91 -11.61 10.66 2.51
C ILE A 91 -12.53 11.52 3.38
N LYS A 92 -13.73 11.03 3.70
CA LYS A 92 -14.65 11.76 4.59
C LYS A 92 -14.04 12.03 5.97
N LYS A 93 -13.32 11.07 6.56
CA LYS A 93 -12.60 11.28 7.83
C LYS A 93 -11.57 12.42 7.75
N LEU A 94 -10.93 12.64 6.60
CA LEU A 94 -10.05 13.80 6.39
C LEU A 94 -10.83 15.09 6.32
N GLU A 95 -11.90 15.11 5.52
CA GLU A 95 -12.76 16.27 5.35
C GLU A 95 -13.38 16.70 6.69
N ASP A 96 -13.85 15.75 7.51
CA ASP A 96 -14.39 15.98 8.86
C ASP A 96 -13.33 16.55 9.84
N LYS A 97 -12.03 16.31 9.58
CA LYS A 97 -10.90 16.90 10.31
C LYS A 97 -10.46 18.25 9.74
N GLY A 98 -11.16 18.79 8.74
CA GLY A 98 -10.83 20.04 8.06
C GLY A 98 -9.69 19.92 7.05
N ILE A 99 -9.27 18.70 6.69
CA ILE A 99 -8.22 18.47 5.70
C ILE A 99 -8.89 18.40 4.33
N LYS A 100 -8.61 19.39 3.48
CA LYS A 100 -9.12 19.41 2.11
C LYS A 100 -8.36 18.37 1.27
N VAL A 101 -9.07 17.36 0.80
CA VAL A 101 -8.52 16.34 -0.09
C VAL A 101 -8.75 16.77 -1.53
N SER A 102 -7.68 16.98 -2.30
CA SER A 102 -7.83 17.11 -3.75
C SER A 102 -8.35 15.79 -4.29
N ARG A 103 -9.48 15.84 -5.00
CA ARG A 103 -10.05 14.67 -5.69
C ARG A 103 -9.45 14.50 -7.08
N GLU A 104 -8.45 15.30 -7.44
CA GLU A 104 -7.81 15.26 -8.75
C GLU A 104 -6.99 13.99 -8.93
N THR A 105 -6.22 13.56 -7.92
CA THR A 105 -5.37 12.38 -8.00
C THR A 105 -5.34 11.59 -6.71
N LEU A 106 -5.60 10.29 -6.81
CA LEU A 106 -5.39 9.31 -5.76
C LEU A 106 -4.22 8.40 -6.16
N VAL A 107 -3.19 8.36 -5.32
CA VAL A 107 -2.05 7.44 -5.48
C VAL A 107 -2.32 6.19 -4.64
N ILE A 108 -2.26 5.03 -5.28
CA ILE A 108 -2.44 3.73 -4.63
C ILE A 108 -1.14 2.96 -4.73
N VAL A 109 -0.64 2.52 -3.58
CA VAL A 109 0.57 1.71 -3.46
C VAL A 109 0.17 0.36 -2.87
N GLY A 110 0.51 -0.72 -3.54
CA GLY A 110 0.15 -2.07 -3.10
C GLY A 110 0.82 -3.15 -3.96
N ASP A 111 0.77 -4.39 -3.53
CA ASP A 111 1.40 -5.55 -4.16
C ASP A 111 0.45 -6.32 -5.09
N SER A 112 -0.85 -6.02 -5.05
CA SER A 112 -1.86 -6.68 -5.87
C SER A 112 -2.44 -5.76 -6.95
N LEU A 113 -2.29 -6.15 -8.22
CA LEU A 113 -2.89 -5.41 -9.33
C LEU A 113 -4.44 -5.48 -9.30
N SER A 114 -5.03 -6.64 -9.05
CA SER A 114 -6.50 -6.80 -8.96
C SER A 114 -7.08 -6.33 -7.63
N GLY A 115 -6.32 -6.54 -6.55
CA GLY A 115 -6.70 -6.20 -5.18
C GLY A 115 -6.55 -4.71 -4.89
N ASP A 116 -5.33 -4.16 -5.01
CA ASP A 116 -5.04 -2.79 -4.56
C ASP A 116 -5.34 -1.77 -5.64
N ILE A 117 -4.62 -1.86 -6.76
CA ILE A 117 -4.75 -0.93 -7.87
C ILE A 117 -6.15 -1.04 -8.49
N GLY A 118 -6.64 -2.27 -8.64
CA GLY A 118 -7.98 -2.58 -9.11
C GLY A 118 -9.08 -1.98 -8.23
N SER A 119 -8.88 -1.88 -6.92
CA SER A 119 -9.84 -1.21 -6.04
C SER A 119 -9.90 0.30 -6.28
N GLY A 120 -8.78 0.93 -6.60
CA GLY A 120 -8.77 2.32 -7.08
C GLY A 120 -9.54 2.51 -8.36
N TYR A 121 -9.28 1.63 -9.33
CA TYR A 121 -10.01 1.62 -10.59
C TYR A 121 -11.53 1.49 -10.37
N ARG A 122 -11.98 0.53 -9.55
CA ARG A 122 -13.40 0.32 -9.22
C ARG A 122 -14.01 1.52 -8.49
N TYR A 123 -13.27 2.12 -7.55
CA TYR A 123 -13.71 3.35 -6.87
C TYR A 123 -13.97 4.49 -7.87
N ARG A 124 -13.09 4.66 -8.87
CA ARG A 124 -13.27 5.64 -9.93
C ARG A 124 -14.44 5.30 -10.86
N ASP A 125 -14.54 4.04 -11.30
CA ASP A 125 -15.58 3.55 -12.23
C ASP A 125 -17.00 3.77 -11.66
N GLY A 126 -17.14 3.87 -10.34
CA GLY A 126 -18.35 4.30 -9.64
C GLY A 126 -18.76 5.78 -9.83
N GLY A 127 -18.32 6.44 -10.91
CA GLY A 127 -18.71 7.80 -11.28
C GLY A 127 -17.93 8.92 -10.57
N LYS A 128 -16.66 8.68 -10.21
CA LYS A 128 -15.81 9.70 -9.58
C LYS A 128 -14.79 10.24 -10.58
N GLU A 129 -14.72 11.55 -10.72
CA GLU A 129 -13.70 12.25 -11.50
C GLU A 129 -12.39 12.34 -10.70
N VAL A 130 -11.74 11.19 -10.50
CA VAL A 130 -10.43 11.09 -9.85
C VAL A 130 -9.44 10.37 -10.75
N PHE A 131 -8.26 10.95 -10.94
CA PHE A 131 -7.16 10.27 -11.60
C PHE A 131 -6.53 9.25 -10.63
N ILE A 132 -6.29 8.03 -11.11
CA ILE A 132 -5.66 6.98 -10.31
C ILE A 132 -4.23 6.77 -10.79
N LYS A 133 -3.25 7.07 -9.93
CA LYS A 133 -1.86 6.64 -10.09
C LYS A 133 -1.67 5.35 -9.30
N GLY A 134 -1.24 4.28 -9.97
CA GLY A 134 -0.94 3.00 -9.33
C GLY A 134 0.56 2.78 -9.21
N ILE A 135 1.03 2.38 -8.03
CA ILE A 135 2.39 1.89 -7.81
C ILE A 135 2.27 0.43 -7.35
N LEU A 136 2.51 -0.49 -8.28
CA LEU A 136 2.50 -1.93 -8.01
C LEU A 136 3.87 -2.34 -7.45
N VAL A 137 3.93 -2.63 -6.16
CA VAL A 137 5.17 -3.05 -5.49
C VAL A 137 5.44 -4.50 -5.82
N LEU A 138 6.58 -4.75 -6.47
CA LEU A 138 7.05 -6.08 -6.84
C LEU A 138 8.40 -6.32 -6.19
N LYS A 139 8.68 -7.57 -5.83
CA LYS A 139 9.95 -7.94 -5.25
C LYS A 139 11.09 -7.75 -6.26
N ASP A 140 10.96 -8.39 -7.43
CA ASP A 140 12.02 -8.54 -8.42
C ASP A 140 11.50 -8.49 -9.87
N ASN A 141 12.41 -8.60 -10.83
CA ASN A 141 12.07 -8.63 -12.26
C ASN A 141 11.30 -9.89 -12.69
N LYS A 142 11.38 -10.99 -11.93
CA LYS A 142 10.67 -12.24 -12.25
C LYS A 142 9.18 -12.08 -11.94
N GLU A 143 8.84 -11.41 -10.85
CA GLU A 143 7.46 -11.02 -10.56
C GLU A 143 6.91 -10.07 -11.62
N LEU A 144 7.72 -9.12 -12.11
CA LEU A 144 7.32 -8.23 -13.22
C LEU A 144 6.91 -9.02 -14.47
N GLU A 145 7.74 -9.96 -14.91
CA GLU A 145 7.42 -10.78 -16.10
C GLU A 145 6.16 -11.63 -15.87
N THR A 146 5.99 -12.17 -14.66
CA THR A 146 4.77 -12.89 -14.29
C THR A 146 3.52 -12.00 -14.38
N ILE A 147 3.60 -10.76 -13.89
CA ILE A 147 2.49 -9.80 -13.96
C ILE A 147 2.19 -9.40 -15.40
N LYS A 148 3.20 -9.15 -16.23
CA LYS A 148 3.00 -8.85 -17.67
C LYS A 148 2.29 -9.99 -18.39
N ASP A 149 2.68 -11.24 -18.11
CA ASP A 149 2.03 -12.43 -18.66
C ASP A 149 0.57 -12.56 -18.21
N GLN A 150 0.29 -12.28 -16.95
CA GLN A 150 -1.08 -12.27 -16.42
C GLN A 150 -1.93 -11.18 -17.08
N ILE A 151 -1.39 -9.96 -17.23
CA ILE A 151 -2.05 -8.86 -17.93
C ILE A 151 -2.34 -9.29 -19.38
N ALA A 152 -1.38 -9.88 -20.08
CA ALA A 152 -1.56 -10.32 -21.47
C ALA A 152 -2.70 -11.33 -21.64
N LYS A 153 -2.96 -12.17 -20.63
CA LYS A 153 -3.96 -13.25 -20.66
C LYS A 153 -5.30 -12.88 -20.02
N ASN A 154 -5.37 -11.84 -19.19
CA ASN A 154 -6.57 -11.46 -18.45
C ASN A 154 -7.14 -10.10 -18.91
N SER A 155 -8.34 -10.13 -19.50
CA SER A 155 -9.01 -8.92 -20.01
C SER A 155 -9.35 -7.88 -18.93
N GLU A 156 -9.63 -8.32 -17.70
CA GLU A 156 -9.91 -7.43 -16.57
C GLU A 156 -8.64 -6.67 -16.14
N LEU A 157 -7.51 -7.36 -16.04
CA LEU A 157 -6.22 -6.73 -15.71
C LEU A 157 -5.79 -5.72 -16.78
N LYS A 158 -6.01 -6.05 -18.07
CA LYS A 158 -5.80 -5.08 -19.17
C LYS A 158 -6.68 -3.84 -18.99
N LYS A 159 -7.95 -4.04 -18.60
CA LYS A 159 -8.87 -2.93 -18.36
C LYS A 159 -8.35 -2.04 -17.24
N ILE A 160 -7.89 -2.61 -16.13
CA ILE A 160 -7.30 -1.85 -15.00
C ILE A 160 -6.13 -1.00 -15.50
N ILE A 161 -5.10 -1.62 -16.10
CA ILE A 161 -3.88 -0.92 -16.56
C ILE A 161 -4.18 0.15 -17.61
N LYS A 162 -5.07 -0.11 -18.57
CA LYS A 162 -5.48 0.90 -19.58
C LYS A 162 -6.12 2.13 -18.93
N ASN A 163 -6.71 1.96 -17.76
CA ASN A 163 -7.48 2.97 -17.08
C ASN A 163 -6.75 3.61 -15.91
N THR A 164 -5.60 3.12 -15.50
CA THR A 164 -4.82 3.67 -14.38
C THR A 164 -3.42 4.02 -14.85
N ASP A 165 -2.85 5.10 -14.34
CA ASP A 165 -1.44 5.38 -14.57
C ASP A 165 -0.59 4.50 -13.66
N THR A 166 -0.45 3.22 -14.02
CA THR A 166 0.26 2.24 -13.19
C THR A 166 1.72 2.12 -13.58
N GLU A 167 2.59 2.07 -12.57
CA GLU A 167 4.01 1.71 -12.67
C GLU A 167 4.29 0.54 -11.72
N ALA A 168 5.13 -0.40 -12.16
CA ALA A 168 5.72 -1.42 -11.32
C ALA A 168 6.94 -0.85 -10.60
N PHE A 169 6.96 -0.97 -9.27
CA PHE A 169 8.08 -0.61 -8.42
C PHE A 169 8.83 -1.86 -7.97
N ILE A 170 10.01 -2.10 -8.53
CA ILE A 170 10.83 -3.28 -8.25
C ILE A 170 11.77 -2.99 -7.08
N VAL A 171 11.44 -3.55 -5.92
CA VAL A 171 12.13 -3.29 -4.65
C VAL A 171 13.60 -3.66 -4.73
N ASP A 172 13.94 -4.84 -5.27
CA ASP A 172 15.32 -5.34 -5.32
C ASP A 172 16.23 -4.50 -6.24
N ASN A 173 15.65 -3.74 -7.18
CA ASN A 173 16.40 -2.86 -8.06
C ASN A 173 16.71 -1.48 -7.40
N VAL A 174 16.14 -1.20 -6.22
CA VAL A 174 16.41 0.05 -5.49
C VAL A 174 17.72 -0.06 -4.72
N LYS A 175 18.74 0.66 -5.19
CA LYS A 175 20.02 0.76 -4.47
C LYS A 175 19.81 1.42 -3.12
N LEU A 176 20.45 0.87 -2.08
CA LEU A 176 20.49 1.45 -0.75
C LEU A 176 21.88 2.03 -0.48
N ASP A 177 21.95 3.12 0.28
CA ASP A 177 23.21 3.68 0.77
C ASP A 177 23.78 2.85 1.95
N TYR A 178 24.94 3.26 2.45
CA TYR A 178 25.60 2.62 3.59
C TYR A 178 24.80 2.70 4.91
N LYS A 179 23.78 3.55 4.99
CA LYS A 179 22.84 3.65 6.12
C LYS A 179 21.55 2.85 5.88
N GLY A 180 21.45 2.19 4.72
CA GLY A 180 20.26 1.44 4.31
C GLY A 180 19.11 2.32 3.82
N ALA A 181 19.35 3.58 3.49
CA ALA A 181 18.36 4.48 2.90
C ALA A 181 18.34 4.33 1.37
N PRO A 182 17.17 4.38 0.70
CA PRO A 182 17.10 4.24 -0.74
C PRO A 182 17.76 5.43 -1.46
N MET A 183 18.56 5.11 -2.48
CA MET A 183 19.22 6.09 -3.34
C MET A 183 18.29 6.46 -4.51
N ILE A 184 17.50 7.51 -4.31
CA ILE A 184 16.47 7.96 -5.27
C ILE A 184 17.06 8.83 -6.41
N SER A 185 18.35 9.17 -6.34
CA SER A 185 19.05 10.06 -7.29
C SER A 185 19.54 9.38 -8.59
N GLY A 186 19.18 8.11 -8.83
CA GLY A 186 19.56 7.35 -10.03
C GLY A 186 18.52 7.38 -11.16
N ASP A 187 18.84 6.69 -12.25
CA ASP A 187 17.90 6.42 -13.35
C ASP A 187 16.75 5.55 -12.84
N LYS A 188 15.61 6.20 -12.61
CA LYS A 188 14.38 5.62 -12.04
C LYS A 188 13.82 4.50 -12.91
N THR A 189 14.16 4.46 -14.20
CA THR A 189 13.67 3.42 -15.13
C THR A 189 14.11 2.01 -14.73
N ASN A 190 15.17 1.88 -13.90
CA ASN A 190 15.63 0.60 -13.40
C ASN A 190 14.71 -0.01 -12.34
N PHE A 191 13.93 0.79 -11.61
CA PHE A 191 13.09 0.31 -10.51
C PHE A 191 11.65 0.81 -10.56
N LEU A 192 11.31 1.73 -11.47
CA LEU A 192 9.95 2.16 -11.80
C LEU A 192 9.71 1.93 -13.29
N ILE A 193 8.87 0.96 -13.60
CA ILE A 193 8.61 0.50 -14.97
C ILE A 193 7.14 0.71 -15.29
N LYS A 194 6.85 1.37 -16.41
CA LYS A 194 5.48 1.55 -16.88
C LYS A 194 4.87 0.19 -17.25
N LEU A 195 3.68 -0.09 -16.72
CA LEU A 195 2.85 -1.26 -17.07
C LEU A 195 1.84 -0.94 -18.16
#